data_AF-A0A1H8K0M2-F1
#
_entry.id   AF-A0A1H8K0M2-F1
#
_cell.length_a   1.000
_cell.length_b   1.000
_cell.length_c   1.000
_cell.angle_alpha   90.00
_cell.angle_beta   90.00
_cell.angle_gamma   90.00
#
_symmetry.space_group_name_H-M   'P 1'
#
loop_
_entity.id
_entity.type
_entity.pdbx_description
1 polymer ?
#
loop_
_entity_poly.entity_id
_entity_poly.type
_entity_poly.pdbx_seq_one_letter_code
_entity_poly.pdbx_strand_id
1 'polypeptide(L)' 'EDCRAAYSRFAAAGVEFTQEPIARFGSVDASFRDPSGNGWKLIEARS' A
#
# COMPACT_ATOMS: atom_id res chain seq x y z
N GLU A 1 -2.36 5.37 10.11
CA GLU A 1 -1.25 4.88 10.96
C GLU A 1 -0.39 3.92 10.13
N ASP A 2 0.84 4.37 9.89
CA ASP A 2 1.99 3.76 9.20
C ASP A 2 1.73 2.88 7.95
N CYS A 3 1.65 3.53 6.78
CA CYS A 3 1.50 2.83 5.50
C CYS A 3 2.68 1.88 5.19
N ARG A 4 3.88 2.14 5.72
CA ARG A 4 5.06 1.30 5.48
C ARG A 4 4.99 -0.01 6.26
N ALA A 5 4.52 0.03 7.50
CA ALA A 5 4.27 -1.16 8.30
C ALA A 5 3.21 -2.07 7.66
N ALA A 6 2.11 -1.49 7.19
CA ALA A 6 1.06 -2.24 6.48
C ALA A 6 1.58 -2.84 5.16
N TYR A 7 2.38 -2.10 4.40
CA TYR A 7 3.07 -2.62 3.21
C TYR A 7 3.93 -3.84 3.53
N SER A 8 4.79 -3.76 4.57
CA SER A 8 5.66 -4.88 4.95
C SER A 8 4.86 -6.14 5.32
N ARG A 9 3.75 -5.97 6.05
CA ARG A 9 2.86 -7.07 6.43
C ARG A 9 2.20 -7.72 5.21
N PHE A 10 1.73 -6.91 4.27
CA PHE A 10 1.03 -7.41 3.08
C PHE A 10 2.00 -8.04 2.09
N ALA A 11 3.19 -7.47 1.90
CA ALA A 11 4.24 -8.08 1.10
C ALA A 11 4.66 -9.44 1.67
N ALA A 12 4.82 -9.56 2.99
CA ALA A 12 5.09 -10.84 3.65
C ALA A 12 3.95 -11.85 3.52
N ALA A 13 2.71 -11.39 3.32
CA ALA A 13 1.55 -12.23 3.06
C ALA A 13 1.38 -12.62 1.57
N GLY A 14 2.30 -12.20 0.69
CA GLY A 14 2.29 -12.53 -0.74
C GLY A 14 1.54 -11.52 -1.62
N VAL A 15 1.20 -10.34 -1.10
CA VAL A 15 0.61 -9.28 -1.93
C VAL A 15 1.68 -8.67 -2.83
N GLU A 16 1.43 -8.69 -4.13
CA GLU A 16 2.30 -8.08 -5.13
C GLU A 16 1.96 -6.60 -5.31
N PHE A 17 2.85 -5.75 -4.80
CA PHE A 17 2.72 -4.30 -4.96
C PHE A 17 3.21 -3.85 -6.34
N THR A 18 2.39 -3.04 -7.01
CA THR A 18 2.76 -2.35 -8.24
C THR A 18 3.46 -1.02 -7.96
N GLN A 19 3.31 -0.51 -6.74
CA GLN A 19 3.96 0.69 -6.25
C GLN A 19 4.27 0.55 -4.77
N GLU A 20 5.54 0.72 -4.42
CA GLU A 20 6.03 0.80 -3.03
C GLU A 20 5.48 2.03 -2.29
N PRO A 21 5.55 2.07 -0.94
CA PRO A 21 5.06 3.19 -0.17
C PRO A 21 5.84 4.47 -0.48
N ILE A 22 5.10 5.48 -0.91
CA ILE A 22 5.63 6.74 -1.41
C ILE A 22 4.96 7.90 -0.68
N ALA A 23 5.73 8.90 -0.29
CA ALA A 23 5.18 10.11 0.29
C ALA A 23 4.77 11.08 -0.82
N ARG A 24 3.47 11.34 -0.98
CA ARG A 24 2.94 12.36 -1.91
C ARG A 24 1.79 13.14 -1.28
N PHE A 25 1.69 14.42 -1.62
CA PHE A 25 0.59 15.28 -1.14
C PHE A 25 0.41 15.27 0.39
N GLY A 26 1.50 15.05 1.13
CA GLY A 26 1.56 14.98 2.59
C GLY A 26 0.96 13.71 3.21
N SER A 27 0.71 12.66 2.43
CA SER A 27 0.35 11.33 2.92
C SER A 27 1.28 10.27 2.30
N VAL A 28 1.41 9.12 2.95
CA VAL A 28 2.09 7.96 2.37
C VAL A 28 1.05 7.02 1.76
N ASP A 29 1.26 6.59 0.51
CA ASP A 29 0.39 5.62 -0.15
C ASP A 29 1.17 4.54 -0.89
N ALA A 30 0.56 3.38 -1.10
CA ALA A 30 1.10 2.27 -1.89
C ALA A 30 -0.02 1.67 -2.75
N SER A 31 0.33 1.03 -3.87
CA SER A 31 -0.66 0.42 -4.78
C SER A 31 -0.33 -1.04 -5.07
N PHE A 32 -1.35 -1.89 -5.14
CA PHE A 32 -1.21 -3.31 -5.42
C PHE A 32 -2.40 -3.84 -6.24
N ARG A 33 -2.26 -5.06 -6.77
CA ARG A 33 -3.34 -5.76 -7.46
C ARG A 33 -3.70 -7.04 -6.73
N ASP A 34 -4.99 -7.34 -6.64
CA ASP A 34 -5.44 -8.65 -6.17
C ASP A 34 -5.45 -9.68 -7.32
N PRO A 35 -5.54 -10.99 -7.04
CA PRO A 35 -5.51 -12.04 -8.07
C PRO A 35 -6.60 -11.92 -9.15
N SER A 36 -7.73 -11.29 -8.82
CA SER A 36 -8.83 -11.02 -9.77
C SER A 36 -8.53 -9.84 -10.70
N GLY A 37 -7.40 -9.15 -10.51
CA GLY A 37 -6.97 -8.03 -11.34
C GLY A 37 -7.43 -6.65 -10.88
N ASN A 38 -8.13 -6.51 -9.74
CA ASN A 38 -8.54 -5.19 -9.27
C ASN A 38 -7.34 -4.42 -8.71
N GLY A 39 -7.31 -3.11 -8.95
CA GLY A 39 -6.32 -2.20 -8.39
C GLY A 39 -6.76 -1.66 -7.04
N TRP A 40 -5.92 -1.83 -6.03
CA TRP A 40 -6.13 -1.33 -4.67
C TRP A 40 -5.07 -0.29 -4.31
N LYS A 41 -5.47 0.70 -3.52
CA LYS A 41 -4.57 1.70 -2.95
C LYS A 41 -4.63 1.66 -1.43
N LEU A 42 -3.47 1.47 -0.80
CA LEU A 42 -3.26 1.59 0.63
C LEU A 42 -2.87 3.05 0.89
N ILE A 43 -3.63 3.78 1.70
CA ILE A 43 -3.40 5.19 2.00
C ILE A 43 -3.26 5.36 3.51
N GLU A 44 -2.24 6.10 3.94
CA GLU A 44 -2.11 6.52 5.32
C GLU A 44 -3.25 7.48 5.69
N ALA A 45 -4.13 7.04 6.59
CA ALA A 45 -5.15 7.89 7.17
C ALA A 45 -4.50 9.06 7.93
N ARG A 46 -4.96 10.29 7.65
CA ARG A 46 -4.61 11.47 8.44
C ARG A 46 -5.54 11.53 9.65
N SER A 47 -4.96 11.48 10.85
CA SER A 47 -5.63 11.71 12.13
C SER A 47 -5.91 13.18 12.35
#